data_AF-A0A924KG28-F1
#
_entry.id   AF-A0A924KG28-F1
#
_cell.length_a   1.000
_cell.length_b   1.000
_cell.length_c   1.000
_cell.angle_alpha   90.00
_cell.angle_beta   90.00
_cell.angle_gamma   90.00
#
_symmetry.space_group_name_H-M   'P 1'
#
loop_
_entity.id
_entity.type
_entity.pdbx_description
1 polymer ?
#
loop_
_entity_poly.entity_id
_entity_poly.type
_entity_poly.pdbx_seq_one_letter_code
_entity_poly.pdbx_strand_id
1 'polypeptide(L)'
;MLIIFYWVLNSQFYLLIIKTDMLLKYIFAFVMLIHGLIHLMGFAKAYRYGNITQLTKDISKTNGLLWFLVTILFVVATVLFLMKKESWPYIVIIAAVISQILILTVWQDAKFGTIANVIVILVAVAALGSQRFEANFVKDVKLHLQHTNTQSTDLLTEADIQSLPLPVQKYLRYCNVLNKPKVKNIKVVFDGEMREKEVSLHPMPQIIKLIRSVEQFVRT
;
A
#
# COMPACT_ATOMS: atom_id res chain seq x y z
N MET A 1 -17.62 -5.96 35.86
CA MET A 1 -18.53 -5.97 34.70
C MET A 1 -18.15 -4.91 33.66
N LEU A 2 -17.96 -3.63 34.04
CA LEU A 2 -17.55 -2.54 33.13
C LEU A 2 -16.20 -2.76 32.41
N ILE A 3 -15.19 -3.32 33.08
CA ILE A 3 -13.86 -3.59 32.47
C ILE A 3 -13.93 -4.69 31.40
N ILE A 4 -14.72 -5.74 31.63
CA ILE A 4 -14.94 -6.83 30.67
C ILE A 4 -15.72 -6.31 29.46
N PHE A 5 -16.73 -5.46 29.68
CA PHE A 5 -17.52 -4.86 28.62
C PHE A 5 -16.69 -3.92 27.72
N TYR A 6 -15.81 -3.10 28.31
CA TYR A 6 -14.88 -2.24 27.57
C TYR A 6 -13.86 -3.05 26.74
N TRP A 7 -13.31 -4.13 27.31
CA TRP A 7 -12.37 -5.00 26.60
C TRP A 7 -13.02 -5.73 25.42
N VAL A 8 -14.25 -6.20 25.59
CA VAL A 8 -15.04 -6.83 24.50
C VAL A 8 -15.36 -5.81 23.41
N LEU A 9 -15.79 -4.60 23.74
CA LEU A 9 -16.10 -3.56 22.74
C LEU A 9 -14.88 -3.17 21.90
N ASN A 10 -13.72 -2.99 22.55
CA ASN A 10 -12.48 -2.59 21.88
C ASN A 10 -11.97 -3.72 20.96
N SER A 11 -12.07 -4.98 21.41
CA SER A 11 -11.73 -6.15 20.59
C SER A 11 -12.61 -6.28 19.34
N GLN A 12 -13.92 -6.03 19.48
CA GLN A 12 -14.85 -6.05 18.33
C GLN A 12 -14.53 -4.94 17.33
N PHE A 13 -14.03 -3.79 17.77
CA PHE A 13 -13.65 -2.67 16.90
C PHE A 13 -12.36 -2.94 16.12
N TYR A 14 -11.31 -3.50 16.74
CA TYR A 14 -10.12 -3.95 16.00
C TYR A 14 -10.45 -5.04 14.99
N LEU A 15 -11.30 -6.00 15.39
CA LEU A 15 -11.81 -7.00 14.48
C LEU A 15 -12.63 -6.37 13.34
N LEU A 16 -13.37 -5.29 13.60
CA LEU A 16 -14.10 -4.54 12.58
C LEU A 16 -13.15 -3.87 11.59
N ILE A 17 -12.10 -3.19 12.04
CA ILE A 17 -11.11 -2.53 11.17
C ILE A 17 -10.39 -3.57 10.28
N ILE A 18 -9.91 -4.66 10.87
CA ILE A 18 -9.24 -5.74 10.13
C ILE A 18 -10.22 -6.39 9.16
N LYS A 19 -11.47 -6.61 9.57
CA LYS A 19 -12.53 -7.11 8.68
C LYS A 19 -12.81 -6.14 7.54
N THR A 20 -12.81 -4.83 7.77
CA THR A 20 -13.05 -3.83 6.72
C THR A 20 -11.93 -3.77 5.70
N ASP A 21 -10.67 -3.86 6.12
CA ASP A 21 -9.51 -3.93 5.20
C ASP A 21 -9.57 -5.21 4.35
N MET A 22 -9.81 -6.35 5.00
CA MET A 22 -9.98 -7.63 4.30
C MET A 22 -11.18 -7.61 3.35
N LEU A 23 -12.30 -7.02 3.77
CA LEU A 23 -13.51 -6.90 2.95
C LEU A 23 -13.26 -6.04 1.71
N LEU A 24 -12.63 -4.88 1.85
CA LEU A 24 -12.31 -3.99 0.73
C LEU A 24 -11.40 -4.68 -0.30
N LYS A 25 -10.41 -5.46 0.16
CA LYS A 25 -9.58 -6.30 -0.71
C LYS A 25 -10.43 -7.26 -1.55
N TYR A 26 -11.35 -7.99 -0.93
CA TYR A 26 -12.19 -8.94 -1.65
C TYR A 26 -13.22 -8.27 -2.56
N ILE A 27 -13.77 -7.12 -2.16
CA ILE A 27 -14.65 -6.30 -3.02
C ILE A 27 -13.89 -5.85 -4.27
N PHE A 28 -12.67 -5.33 -4.11
CA PHE A 28 -11.86 -4.91 -5.26
C PHE A 28 -11.52 -6.09 -6.19
N ALA A 29 -11.11 -7.23 -5.63
CA ALA A 29 -10.87 -8.46 -6.40
C ALA A 29 -12.13 -8.92 -7.14
N PHE A 30 -13.30 -8.83 -6.49
CA PHE A 30 -14.59 -9.15 -7.10
C PHE A 30 -14.92 -8.21 -8.26
N VAL A 31 -14.72 -6.90 -8.11
CA VAL A 31 -14.92 -5.92 -9.19
C VAL A 31 -14.02 -6.22 -10.38
N MET A 32 -12.72 -6.47 -10.16
CA MET A 32 -11.80 -6.85 -11.25
C MET A 32 -12.22 -8.12 -11.96
N LEU A 33 -12.60 -9.15 -11.18
CA LEU A 33 -13.00 -10.44 -11.74
C LEU A 33 -14.28 -10.34 -12.56
N ILE A 34 -15.33 -9.72 -12.01
CA ILE A 34 -16.61 -9.56 -12.71
C ILE A 34 -16.44 -8.72 -13.97
N HIS A 35 -15.72 -7.60 -13.88
CA HIS A 35 -15.45 -6.77 -15.06
C HIS A 35 -14.69 -7.55 -16.14
N GLY A 36 -13.66 -8.30 -15.75
CA GLY A 36 -12.94 -9.20 -16.65
C GLY A 36 -13.86 -10.25 -17.30
N LEU A 37 -14.72 -10.91 -16.52
CA LEU A 37 -15.63 -11.94 -17.02
C LEU A 37 -16.72 -11.38 -17.94
N ILE A 38 -17.18 -10.14 -17.74
CA ILE A 38 -18.13 -9.50 -18.65
C ILE A 38 -17.53 -9.34 -20.06
N HIS A 39 -16.20 -9.20 -20.19
CA HIS A 39 -15.57 -9.16 -21.49
C HIS A 39 -15.69 -10.49 -22.29
N LEU A 40 -16.00 -11.62 -21.65
CA LEU A 40 -16.30 -12.87 -22.38
C LEU A 40 -17.51 -12.72 -23.30
N MET A 41 -18.44 -11.82 -23.00
CA MET A 41 -19.61 -11.57 -23.84
C MET A 41 -19.22 -11.06 -25.24
N GLY A 42 -18.20 -10.21 -25.33
CA GLY A 42 -17.70 -9.73 -26.63
C GLY A 42 -17.00 -10.81 -27.45
N PHE A 43 -16.29 -11.72 -26.78
CA PHE A 43 -15.73 -12.92 -27.42
C PHE A 43 -16.83 -13.86 -27.91
N ALA A 44 -17.83 -14.16 -27.07
CA ALA A 44 -18.96 -15.01 -27.43
C ALA A 44 -19.73 -14.44 -28.63
N LYS A 45 -19.98 -13.12 -28.66
CA LYS A 45 -20.62 -12.44 -29.80
C LYS A 45 -19.82 -12.62 -31.09
N ALA A 46 -18.50 -12.40 -31.06
CA ALA A 46 -17.65 -12.48 -32.26
C ALA A 46 -17.58 -13.88 -32.88
N TYR A 47 -17.69 -14.92 -32.05
CA TYR A 47 -17.66 -16.33 -32.46
C TYR A 47 -19.05 -16.97 -32.58
N ARG A 48 -20.12 -16.18 -32.38
CA ARG A 48 -21.52 -16.61 -32.44
C ARG A 48 -21.85 -17.74 -31.45
N TYR A 49 -21.23 -17.68 -30.27
CA TYR A 49 -21.58 -18.55 -29.15
C TYR A 49 -22.83 -18.00 -28.46
N GLY A 50 -23.99 -18.53 -28.83
CA GLY A 50 -25.28 -18.08 -28.31
C GLY A 50 -25.78 -16.77 -28.94
N ASN A 51 -27.01 -16.38 -28.57
CA ASN A 51 -27.63 -15.15 -29.05
C ASN A 51 -27.38 -14.00 -28.06
N ILE A 52 -26.24 -13.33 -28.21
CA ILE A 52 -25.86 -12.18 -27.37
C ILE A 52 -26.57 -10.92 -27.88
N THR A 53 -27.59 -10.47 -27.14
CA THR A 53 -28.42 -9.30 -27.49
C THR A 53 -27.97 -8.02 -26.79
N GLN A 54 -27.19 -8.13 -25.72
CA GLN A 54 -26.67 -6.98 -24.96
C GLN A 54 -25.61 -6.19 -25.75
N LEU A 55 -24.92 -6.83 -26.69
CA LEU A 55 -24.02 -6.17 -27.66
C LEU A 55 -24.72 -6.15 -29.01
N THR A 56 -25.17 -4.96 -29.40
CA THR A 56 -25.98 -4.73 -30.61
C THR A 56 -25.11 -4.65 -31.86
N LYS A 57 -23.92 -4.06 -31.74
CA LYS A 57 -22.93 -4.01 -32.81
C LYS A 57 -22.31 -5.39 -33.07
N ASP A 58 -22.04 -5.65 -34.35
CA ASP A 58 -21.23 -6.79 -34.74
C ASP A 58 -19.78 -6.63 -34.30
N ILE A 59 -19.18 -7.73 -33.85
CA ILE A 59 -17.80 -7.79 -33.39
C ILE A 59 -17.02 -8.71 -34.32
N SER A 60 -15.95 -8.21 -34.93
CA SER A 60 -15.06 -9.03 -35.77
C SER A 60 -14.37 -10.11 -34.94
N LYS A 61 -13.97 -11.22 -35.56
CA LYS A 61 -13.24 -12.31 -34.86
C LYS A 61 -11.96 -11.81 -34.19
N THR A 62 -11.21 -10.92 -34.86
CA THR A 62 -10.00 -10.30 -34.30
C THR A 62 -10.29 -9.49 -33.05
N ASN A 63 -11.35 -8.67 -33.06
CA ASN A 63 -11.76 -7.93 -31.86
C ASN A 63 -12.21 -8.90 -30.77
N GLY A 64 -12.96 -9.96 -31.11
CA GLY A 64 -13.33 -11.02 -30.17
C GLY A 64 -12.15 -11.61 -29.43
N LEU A 65 -11.02 -11.86 -30.10
CA LEU A 65 -9.78 -12.30 -29.45
C LEU A 65 -9.23 -11.26 -28.48
N LEU A 66 -9.31 -9.96 -28.80
CA LEU A 66 -8.92 -8.89 -27.87
C LEU A 66 -9.84 -8.85 -26.63
N TRP A 67 -11.15 -9.05 -26.80
CA TRP A 67 -12.10 -9.18 -25.68
C TRP A 67 -11.71 -10.37 -24.77
N PHE A 68 -11.33 -11.50 -25.36
CA PHE A 68 -10.86 -12.66 -24.61
C PHE A 68 -9.52 -12.40 -23.90
N LEU A 69 -8.58 -11.74 -24.57
CA LEU A 69 -7.30 -11.35 -23.99
C LEU A 69 -7.49 -10.45 -22.76
N VAL A 70 -8.40 -9.47 -22.83
CA VAL A 70 -8.74 -8.61 -21.68
C VAL A 70 -9.28 -9.43 -20.52
N THR A 71 -10.13 -10.43 -20.78
CA THR A 71 -10.61 -11.36 -19.75
C THR A 71 -9.44 -12.05 -19.04
N ILE A 72 -8.50 -12.63 -19.82
CA ILE A 72 -7.32 -13.31 -19.26
C ILE A 72 -6.49 -12.35 -18.43
N LEU A 73 -6.23 -11.14 -18.92
CA LEU A 73 -5.42 -10.16 -18.21
C LEU A 73 -6.05 -9.74 -16.88
N PHE A 74 -7.37 -9.52 -16.82
CA PHE A 74 -8.07 -9.23 -15.57
C PHE A 74 -8.06 -10.41 -14.59
N VAL A 75 -8.23 -11.65 -15.08
CA VAL A 75 -8.14 -12.85 -14.24
C VAL A 75 -6.73 -13.00 -13.67
N VAL A 76 -5.70 -12.88 -14.50
CA VAL A 76 -4.29 -12.94 -14.07
C VAL A 76 -3.99 -11.82 -13.07
N ALA A 77 -4.40 -10.58 -13.35
CA ALA A 77 -4.24 -9.46 -12.43
C ALA A 77 -4.93 -9.72 -11.08
N THR A 78 -6.15 -10.28 -11.09
CA THR A 78 -6.88 -10.64 -9.88
C THR A 78 -6.14 -11.69 -9.06
N VAL A 79 -5.63 -12.75 -9.70
CA VAL A 79 -4.84 -13.78 -9.03
C VAL A 79 -3.56 -13.19 -8.42
N LEU A 80 -2.81 -12.38 -9.18
CA LEU A 80 -1.60 -11.72 -8.70
C LEU A 80 -1.89 -10.78 -7.51
N PHE A 81 -3.00 -10.03 -7.57
CA PHE A 81 -3.46 -9.18 -6.48
C PHE A 81 -3.77 -9.99 -5.21
N LEU A 82 -4.49 -11.10 -5.35
CA LEU A 82 -4.82 -11.97 -4.20
C LEU A 82 -3.56 -12.60 -3.58
N MET A 83 -2.58 -12.97 -4.42
CA MET A 83 -1.25 -13.46 -4.04
C MET A 83 -0.31 -12.36 -3.52
N LYS A 84 -0.77 -11.10 -3.48
CA LYS A 84 0.02 -9.92 -3.07
C LYS A 84 1.32 -9.74 -3.88
N LYS A 85 1.33 -10.14 -5.16
CA LYS A 85 2.50 -9.98 -6.04
C LYS A 85 2.62 -8.54 -6.53
N GLU A 86 3.78 -7.93 -6.37
CA GLU A 86 4.00 -6.52 -6.75
C GLU A 86 3.75 -6.22 -8.23
N SER A 87 3.75 -7.24 -9.09
CA SER A 87 3.48 -7.12 -10.52
C SER A 87 2.02 -6.86 -10.90
N TRP A 88 1.04 -7.10 -10.01
CA TRP A 88 -0.39 -7.00 -10.33
C TRP A 88 -0.83 -5.64 -10.91
N PRO A 89 -0.34 -4.46 -10.44
CA PRO A 89 -0.80 -3.17 -10.95
C PRO A 89 -0.43 -2.97 -12.42
N TYR A 90 0.74 -3.44 -12.84
CA TYR A 90 1.19 -3.33 -14.22
C TYR A 90 0.27 -4.11 -15.17
N ILE A 91 -0.07 -5.35 -14.79
CA ILE A 91 -0.95 -6.21 -15.59
C ILE A 91 -2.35 -5.60 -15.68
N VAL A 92 -2.89 -5.09 -14.57
CA VAL A 92 -4.25 -4.54 -14.57
C VAL A 92 -4.36 -3.21 -15.33
N ILE A 93 -3.30 -2.38 -15.33
CA ILE A 93 -3.26 -1.14 -16.12
C ILE A 93 -3.30 -1.48 -17.61
N ILE A 94 -2.51 -2.45 -18.05
CA ILE A 94 -2.53 -2.92 -19.45
C ILE A 94 -3.92 -3.46 -19.80
N ALA A 95 -4.51 -4.28 -18.92
CA ALA A 95 -5.86 -4.81 -19.11
C ALA A 95 -6.91 -3.69 -19.27
N ALA A 96 -6.87 -2.69 -18.39
CA ALA A 96 -7.80 -1.56 -18.37
C ALA A 96 -7.64 -0.66 -19.60
N VAL A 97 -6.42 -0.43 -20.10
CA VAL A 97 -6.18 0.33 -21.34
C VAL A 97 -6.80 -0.38 -22.54
N ILE A 98 -6.53 -1.68 -22.71
CA ILE A 98 -7.11 -2.46 -23.81
C ILE A 98 -8.64 -2.54 -23.66
N SER A 99 -9.14 -2.78 -22.44
CA SER A 99 -10.57 -2.76 -22.11
C SER A 99 -11.23 -1.44 -22.53
N GLN A 100 -10.61 -0.30 -22.21
CA GLN A 100 -11.16 1.01 -22.54
C GLN A 100 -11.23 1.22 -24.05
N ILE A 101 -10.22 0.80 -24.82
CA ILE A 101 -10.25 0.84 -26.28
C ILE A 101 -11.44 0.03 -26.81
N LEU A 102 -11.66 -1.18 -26.32
CA LEU A 102 -12.79 -2.03 -26.73
C LEU A 102 -14.14 -1.41 -26.38
N ILE A 103 -14.29 -0.86 -25.17
CA ILE A 103 -15.52 -0.19 -24.73
C ILE A 103 -15.88 0.97 -25.66
N LEU A 104 -14.89 1.75 -26.13
CA LEU A 104 -15.15 2.85 -27.08
C LEU A 104 -15.72 2.35 -28.42
N THR A 105 -15.34 1.15 -28.88
CA THR A 105 -15.89 0.60 -30.14
C THR A 105 -17.38 0.26 -30.05
N VAL A 106 -17.86 -0.12 -28.86
CA VAL A 106 -19.24 -0.52 -28.56
C VAL A 106 -19.87 0.38 -27.48
N TRP A 107 -19.55 1.68 -27.51
CA TRP A 107 -19.84 2.63 -26.44
C TRP A 107 -21.27 2.60 -25.91
N GLN A 108 -22.28 2.58 -26.79
CA GLN A 108 -23.68 2.62 -26.38
C GLN A 108 -24.07 1.45 -25.46
N ASP A 109 -23.49 0.28 -25.72
CA ASP A 109 -23.79 -0.96 -24.99
C ASP A 109 -22.88 -1.14 -23.77
N ALA A 110 -21.65 -0.60 -23.79
CA ALA A 110 -20.60 -0.95 -22.83
C ALA A 110 -20.07 0.20 -21.95
N LYS A 111 -20.54 1.45 -22.11
CA LYS A 111 -20.00 2.64 -21.39
C LYS A 111 -19.88 2.50 -19.87
N PHE A 112 -20.74 1.72 -19.23
CA PHE A 112 -20.66 1.50 -17.78
C PHE A 112 -19.40 0.74 -17.35
N GLY A 113 -18.79 -0.04 -18.25
CA GLY A 113 -17.49 -0.67 -18.01
C GLY A 113 -16.36 0.34 -17.78
N THR A 114 -16.49 1.59 -18.24
CA THR A 114 -15.51 2.64 -17.96
C THR A 114 -15.44 2.97 -16.47
N ILE A 115 -16.54 2.84 -15.72
CA ILE A 115 -16.54 3.06 -14.26
C ILE A 115 -15.62 2.03 -13.57
N ALA A 116 -15.72 0.75 -13.96
CA ALA A 116 -14.86 -0.29 -13.44
C ALA A 116 -13.39 -0.03 -13.79
N ASN A 117 -13.09 0.38 -15.04
CA ASN A 117 -11.72 0.75 -15.43
C ASN A 117 -11.17 1.92 -14.59
N VAL A 118 -11.96 2.96 -14.33
CA VAL A 118 -11.53 4.10 -13.50
C VAL A 118 -11.19 3.65 -12.08
N ILE A 119 -12.06 2.85 -11.45
CA ILE A 119 -11.82 2.30 -10.10
C ILE A 119 -10.51 1.50 -10.08
N VAL A 120 -10.34 0.60 -11.05
CA VAL A 120 -9.15 -0.26 -11.17
C VAL A 120 -7.87 0.55 -11.35
N ILE A 121 -7.88 1.56 -12.22
CA ILE A 121 -6.72 2.42 -12.47
C ILE A 121 -6.35 3.23 -11.24
N LEU A 122 -7.32 3.81 -10.53
CA LEU A 122 -7.04 4.59 -9.32
C LEU A 122 -6.35 3.73 -8.24
N VAL A 123 -6.86 2.52 -7.99
CA VAL A 123 -6.26 1.59 -7.02
C VAL A 123 -4.87 1.13 -7.49
N ALA A 124 -4.70 0.85 -8.78
CA ALA A 124 -3.40 0.46 -9.35
C ALA A 124 -2.35 1.57 -9.24
N VAL A 125 -2.70 2.82 -9.53
CA VAL A 125 -1.80 3.98 -9.41
C VAL A 125 -1.40 4.21 -7.95
N ALA A 126 -2.36 4.15 -7.02
CA ALA A 126 -2.05 4.25 -5.59
C ALA A 126 -1.10 3.14 -5.14
N ALA A 127 -1.31 1.90 -5.60
CA ALA A 127 -0.45 0.77 -5.29
C ALA A 127 0.98 0.95 -5.83
N LEU A 128 1.14 1.41 -7.08
CA LEU A 128 2.45 1.72 -7.65
C LEU A 128 3.16 2.84 -6.90
N GLY A 129 2.42 3.87 -6.49
CA GLY A 129 2.94 4.96 -5.66
C GLY A 129 3.51 4.43 -4.34
N SER A 130 2.74 3.57 -3.65
CA SER A 130 3.16 2.95 -2.40
C SER A 130 4.41 2.07 -2.57
N GLN A 131 4.42 1.19 -3.59
CA GLN A 131 5.56 0.32 -3.89
C GLN A 131 6.83 1.12 -4.19
N ARG A 132 6.71 2.17 -5.01
CA ARG A 132 7.86 3.01 -5.38
C ARG A 132 8.36 3.82 -4.20
N PHE A 133 7.46 4.32 -3.36
CA PHE A 133 7.84 5.03 -2.14
C PHE A 133 8.63 4.12 -1.20
N GLU A 134 8.14 2.90 -0.95
CA GLU A 134 8.83 1.91 -0.12
C GLU A 134 10.20 1.56 -0.69
N ALA A 135 10.28 1.26 -1.98
CA ALA A 135 11.54 0.93 -2.64
C ALA A 135 12.56 2.07 -2.57
N ASN A 136 12.12 3.31 -2.79
CA ASN A 136 12.97 4.50 -2.67
C ASN A 136 13.42 4.71 -1.22
N PHE A 137 12.53 4.58 -0.25
CA PHE A 137 12.87 4.71 1.17
C PHE A 137 13.94 3.69 1.59
N VAL A 138 13.77 2.41 1.22
CA VAL A 138 14.74 1.35 1.51
C VAL A 138 16.09 1.66 0.85
N LYS A 139 16.07 2.13 -0.40
CA LYS A 139 17.28 2.55 -1.12
C LYS A 139 17.98 3.70 -0.42
N ASP A 140 17.24 4.74 -0.04
CA ASP A 140 17.79 5.93 0.60
C ASP A 140 18.39 5.58 1.97
N VAL A 141 17.69 4.77 2.78
CA VAL A 141 18.23 4.27 4.05
C VAL A 141 19.54 3.51 3.83
N LYS A 142 19.59 2.61 2.84
CA LYS A 142 20.82 1.85 2.53
C LYS A 142 21.98 2.78 2.13
N LEU A 143 21.72 3.76 1.28
CA LEU A 143 22.73 4.73 0.83
C LEU A 143 23.28 5.56 2.00
N HIS A 144 22.41 6.07 2.87
CA HIS A 144 22.82 6.85 4.03
C HIS A 144 23.61 6.01 5.04
N LEU A 145 23.17 4.78 5.31
CA LEU A 145 23.90 3.87 6.20
C LEU A 145 25.30 3.56 5.68
N GLN A 146 25.45 3.33 4.36
CA GLN A 146 26.77 3.10 3.75
C GLN A 146 27.69 4.31 3.90
N HIS A 147 27.20 5.51 3.58
CA HIS A 147 27.98 6.75 3.71
C HIS A 147 28.43 7.01 5.16
N THR A 148 27.52 6.85 6.11
CA THR A 148 27.80 7.08 7.53
C THR A 148 28.75 6.04 8.13
N ASN A 149 28.67 4.78 7.68
CA ASN A 149 29.59 3.73 8.10
C ASN A 149 31.04 3.98 7.64
N THR A 150 31.24 4.63 6.49
CA THR A 150 32.60 4.94 5.98
C THR A 150 33.26 6.16 6.62
N GLN A 151 32.52 7.00 7.36
CA GLN A 151 33.12 8.13 8.07
C GLN A 151 33.98 7.65 9.25
N SER A 152 34.99 8.43 9.66
CA SER A 152 35.82 8.11 10.84
C SER A 152 34.98 7.89 12.09
N THR A 153 35.34 6.91 12.93
CA THR A 153 34.73 6.69 14.26
C THR A 153 35.44 7.55 15.29
N ASP A 154 35.31 8.87 15.16
CA ASP A 154 35.92 9.77 16.12
C ASP A 154 35.27 9.60 17.49
N LEU A 155 36.06 9.77 18.54
CA LEU A 155 35.56 9.81 19.91
C LEU A 155 34.76 11.10 20.12
N LEU A 156 33.69 11.04 20.90
CA LEU A 156 32.94 12.22 21.32
C LEU A 156 33.74 12.98 22.39
N THR A 157 34.25 14.15 22.04
CA THR A 157 35.09 14.98 22.92
C THR A 157 34.30 16.10 23.59
N GLU A 158 34.92 16.74 24.59
CA GLU A 158 34.32 17.91 25.26
C GLU A 158 34.11 19.09 24.30
N ALA A 159 35.02 19.28 23.34
CA ALA A 159 34.91 20.33 22.32
C ALA A 159 33.68 20.14 21.42
N ASP A 160 33.34 18.87 21.11
CA ASP A 160 32.19 18.55 20.26
C ASP A 160 30.84 18.97 20.88
N ILE A 161 30.75 19.04 22.22
CA ILE A 161 29.50 19.35 22.91
C ILE A 161 29.36 20.82 23.31
N GLN A 162 30.42 21.63 23.21
CA GLN A 162 30.40 23.03 23.65
C GLN A 162 29.34 23.88 22.92
N SER A 163 29.09 23.58 21.64
CA SER A 163 28.09 24.28 20.81
C SER A 163 26.65 23.85 21.10
N LEU A 164 26.43 22.75 21.81
CA LEU A 164 25.10 22.22 22.10
C LEU A 164 24.44 22.99 23.26
N PRO A 165 23.09 23.05 23.32
CA PRO A 165 22.40 23.65 24.46
C PRO A 165 22.81 23.03 25.80
N LEU A 166 22.86 23.87 26.85
CA LEU A 166 23.29 23.46 28.19
C LEU A 166 22.62 22.17 28.72
N PRO A 167 21.30 21.94 28.52
CA PRO A 167 20.65 20.70 28.94
C PRO A 167 21.22 19.45 28.24
N VAL A 168 21.53 19.56 26.94
CA VAL A 168 22.08 18.45 26.15
C VAL A 168 23.50 18.12 26.61
N GLN A 169 24.32 19.14 26.88
CA GLN A 169 25.67 18.94 27.43
C GLN A 169 25.63 18.22 28.78
N LYS A 170 24.77 18.68 29.70
CA LYS A 170 24.60 18.05 31.03
C LYS A 170 24.15 16.59 30.89
N TYR A 171 23.25 16.31 29.96
CA TYR A 171 22.76 14.95 29.70
C TYR A 171 23.85 14.03 29.14
N LEU A 172 24.64 14.49 28.17
CA LEU A 172 25.75 13.69 27.60
C LEU A 172 26.83 13.39 28.66
N ARG A 173 27.14 14.34 29.55
CA ARG A 173 28.03 14.10 30.69
C ARG A 173 27.44 13.09 31.68
N TYR A 174 26.15 13.23 32.00
CA TYR A 174 25.43 12.32 32.89
C TYR A 174 25.41 10.87 32.36
N CYS A 175 25.18 10.69 31.06
CA CYS A 175 25.23 9.37 30.42
C CYS A 175 26.66 8.80 30.27
N ASN A 176 27.69 9.57 30.65
CA ASN A 176 29.10 9.20 30.55
C ASN A 176 29.48 8.71 29.14
N VAL A 177 29.06 9.44 28.11
CA VAL A 177 29.33 9.10 26.69
C VAL A 177 30.55 9.82 26.11
N LEU A 178 31.19 10.69 26.89
CA LEU A 178 32.45 11.34 26.51
C LEU A 178 33.57 10.30 26.36
N ASN A 179 34.47 10.55 25.40
CA ASN A 179 35.56 9.67 24.98
C ASN A 179 35.10 8.28 24.49
N LYS A 180 33.82 8.13 24.16
CA LYS A 180 33.29 6.94 23.47
C LYS A 180 33.10 7.24 21.97
N PRO A 181 33.10 6.22 21.09
CA PRO A 181 32.83 6.44 19.67
C PRO A 181 31.50 7.16 19.45
N LYS A 182 31.48 8.18 18.59
CA LYS A 182 30.26 8.92 18.24
C LYS A 182 29.18 7.98 17.70
N VAL A 183 27.95 8.13 18.20
CA VAL A 183 26.76 7.43 17.67
C VAL A 183 26.42 8.03 16.31
N LYS A 184 26.32 7.19 15.28
CA LYS A 184 26.06 7.66 13.92
C LYS A 184 24.70 7.27 13.36
N ASN A 185 24.20 6.10 13.75
CA ASN A 185 22.93 5.56 13.30
C ASN A 185 22.15 5.01 14.50
N ILE A 186 20.84 5.24 14.50
CA ILE A 186 19.91 4.66 15.47
C ILE A 186 18.74 4.02 14.73
N LYS A 187 18.27 2.87 15.22
CA LYS A 187 17.00 2.29 14.81
C LYS A 187 16.03 2.46 15.98
N VAL A 188 14.94 3.17 15.72
CA VAL A 188 13.87 3.35 16.69
C VAL A 188 12.66 2.58 16.21
N VAL A 189 12.18 1.64 17.03
CA VAL A 189 10.96 0.88 16.77
C VAL A 189 9.91 1.30 17.77
N PHE A 190 8.79 1.81 17.26
CA PHE A 190 7.63 2.18 18.05
C PHE A 190 6.57 1.09 17.92
N ASP A 191 6.01 0.66 19.05
CA ASP A 191 4.70 0.04 19.08
C ASP A 191 3.70 1.12 19.51
N GLY A 192 2.62 1.26 18.76
CA GLY A 192 1.53 2.17 19.09
C GLY A 192 0.22 1.43 19.08
N GLU A 193 -0.52 1.51 20.18
CA GLU A 193 -1.94 1.18 20.22
C GLU A 193 -2.73 2.50 20.07
N MET A 194 -3.68 2.56 19.13
CA MET A 194 -4.64 3.67 19.06
C MET A 194 -5.65 3.52 20.20
N ARG A 195 -5.66 4.47 21.15
CA ARG A 195 -6.66 4.52 22.21
C ARG A 195 -7.67 5.63 21.89
N GLU A 196 -8.95 5.29 21.76
CA GLU A 196 -10.02 6.30 21.81
C GLU A 196 -10.11 6.83 23.24
N LYS A 197 -10.18 8.16 23.40
CA LYS A 197 -10.44 8.81 24.67
C LYS A 197 -11.81 9.49 24.59
N GLU A 198 -12.61 9.31 25.64
CA GLU A 198 -13.94 9.89 25.80
C GLU A 198 -13.98 11.38 25.45
N VAL A 199 -15.11 11.76 24.84
CA VAL A 199 -15.48 13.11 24.39
C VAL A 199 -15.14 14.16 25.45
N SER A 200 -14.08 14.90 25.20
CA SER A 200 -13.84 16.21 25.81
C SER A 200 -13.44 17.18 24.70
N LEU A 201 -13.85 18.44 24.84
CA LEU A 201 -14.07 19.47 23.81
C LEU A 201 -12.87 19.87 22.91
N HIS A 202 -11.75 19.17 22.95
CA HIS A 202 -10.60 19.38 22.06
C HIS A 202 -10.06 18.03 21.52
N PRO A 203 -10.44 17.61 20.29
CA PRO A 203 -10.03 16.32 19.76
C PRO A 203 -8.63 16.44 19.15
N MET A 204 -7.61 16.06 19.92
CA MET A 204 -6.31 15.66 19.37
C MET A 204 -6.08 14.19 19.71
N PRO A 205 -5.91 13.30 18.72
CA PRO A 205 -5.54 11.91 18.96
C PRO A 205 -4.23 11.85 19.76
N GLN A 206 -4.27 11.31 20.98
CA GLN A 206 -3.05 11.09 21.77
C GLN A 206 -2.43 9.75 21.35
N ILE A 207 -1.34 9.80 20.59
CA ILE A 207 -0.53 8.61 20.30
C ILE A 207 0.18 8.22 21.60
N ILE A 208 -0.22 7.12 22.24
CA ILE A 208 0.61 6.48 23.26
C ILE A 208 1.74 5.77 22.50
N LYS A 209 2.86 6.47 22.29
CA LYS A 209 4.08 5.86 21.75
C LYS A 209 4.78 5.14 22.89
N LEU A 210 4.71 3.81 22.93
CA LEU A 210 5.66 3.04 23.72
C LEU A 210 6.86 2.72 22.81
N ILE A 211 8.02 3.25 23.17
CA ILE A 211 9.27 2.87 22.50
C ILE A 211 9.50 1.39 22.84
N ARG A 212 9.37 0.50 21.84
CA ARG A 212 9.59 -0.94 22.02
C ARG A 212 11.09 -1.22 22.15
N SER A 213 11.90 -0.62 21.27
CA SER A 213 13.35 -0.68 21.36
C SER A 213 14.01 0.52 20.68
N VAL A 214 15.14 0.94 21.25
CA VAL A 214 16.13 1.79 20.58
C VAL A 214 17.39 0.97 20.49
N GLU A 215 17.76 0.59 19.28
CA GLU A 215 18.98 -0.15 19.02
C GLU A 215 19.98 0.78 18.33
N GLN A 216 21.15 0.95 18.95
CA GLN A 216 22.30 1.47 18.25
C GLN A 216 22.89 0.33 17.42
N PHE A 217 22.92 0.49 16.10
CA PHE A 217 23.51 -0.51 15.22
C PHE A 217 24.78 0.05 14.60
N VAL A 218 25.91 -0.54 14.97
CA VAL A 218 27.14 -0.50 14.19
C VAL A 218 27.18 -1.82 13.44
N ARG A 219 26.44 -1.92 12.33
CA ARG A 219 26.65 -3.06 11.42
C ARG A 219 27.94 -2.75 10.66
N THR A 220 29.04 -3.40 11.07
CA THR A 220 30.18 -3.68 10.20
C THR A 220 29.70 -4.47 8.99
#